data_AF-A0AAN8FH39-F1
#
_entry.id   AF-A0AAN8FH39-F1
#
_cell.length_a   1.000
_cell.length_b   1.000
_cell.length_c   1.000
_cell.angle_alpha   90.00
_cell.angle_beta   90.00
_cell.angle_gamma   90.00
#
_symmetry.space_group_name_H-M   'P 1'
#
loop_
_entity.id
_entity.type
_entity.pdbx_description
1 polymer ?
#
loop_
_entity_poly.entity_id
_entity_poly.type
_entity_poly.pdbx_seq_one_letter_code
_entity_poly.pdbx_strand_id
1 'polypeptide(L)'
;MDSKRGSIKTPREGQLIPICEAILPHHSWKMGVIEKLAMNNKGIIREAIVRLPNRRLIRRPVNLSIPLELEEDAVEGTPSFNSTRLDCSAMQGPSQISDIEYEITQAEKRARDEKVQNKEQFITVFNETIGKLEQKFEDFAARFSTSSKEMEPEERSNRDKNNQDGPLPSEDHALSDDDYMQKLIQESRGADTPPEAAERRRRSYSEESDYDRAHEEYIRSLERQLDDLYEGRFLLPQRRIGMEGADVGPWITCVFCGRNGMHFSDSCPEITDGDERFSFVQRNGLCQHCLRDDCAPNRCSGSRKQCWYCNIVAETVLDFLICDDGGHHRALCNVPNSKDRITERIKRVKEELSHAKGQYVQ
;
A
#
# COMPACT_ATOMS: atom_id res chain seq x y z
N MET A 1 20.88 24.50 -28.18
CA MET A 1 21.17 23.22 -27.50
C MET A 1 21.89 23.58 -26.21
N ASP A 2 21.17 23.65 -25.09
CA ASP A 2 21.72 24.14 -23.82
C ASP A 2 22.37 23.01 -23.02
N SER A 3 23.69 23.03 -22.95
CA SER A 3 24.55 22.03 -22.30
C SER A 3 24.62 22.15 -20.77
N LYS A 4 23.58 22.67 -20.10
CA LYS A 4 23.59 22.97 -18.66
C LYS A 4 22.56 22.19 -17.81
N ARG A 5 22.00 21.09 -18.31
CA ARG A 5 21.08 20.21 -17.54
C ARG A 5 21.80 19.07 -16.81
N GLY A 6 23.00 19.32 -16.30
CA GLY A 6 23.73 18.37 -15.46
C GLY A 6 23.94 18.97 -14.08
N SER A 7 23.38 18.35 -13.04
CA SER A 7 23.74 18.65 -11.65
C SER A 7 25.22 18.33 -11.44
N ILE A 8 25.94 19.19 -10.73
CA ILE A 8 27.35 18.99 -10.33
C ILE A 8 27.45 17.94 -9.21
N LYS A 9 26.38 17.75 -8.42
CA LYS A 9 26.34 16.80 -7.30
C LYS A 9 26.03 15.38 -7.81
N THR A 10 26.81 14.41 -7.32
CA THR A 10 26.58 12.99 -7.58
C THR A 10 25.36 12.49 -6.78
N PRO A 11 24.43 11.76 -7.42
CA PRO A 11 23.27 11.21 -6.73
C PRO A 11 23.68 10.13 -5.72
N ARG A 12 22.94 10.02 -4.60
CA ARG A 12 23.12 8.98 -3.58
C ARG A 12 21.93 8.01 -3.55
N GLU A 13 22.18 6.77 -3.15
CA GLU A 13 21.10 5.81 -2.85
C GLU A 13 20.31 6.29 -1.62
N GLY A 14 18.98 6.14 -1.64
CA GLY A 14 18.07 6.69 -0.64
C GLY A 14 17.68 8.16 -0.85
N GLN A 15 18.29 8.87 -1.80
CA GLN A 15 18.02 10.29 -2.02
C GLN A 15 16.71 10.53 -2.77
N LEU A 16 15.94 11.54 -2.32
CA LEU A 16 14.70 11.97 -2.96
C LEU A 16 14.98 12.96 -4.10
N ILE A 17 14.48 12.64 -5.29
CA ILE A 17 14.73 13.38 -6.52
C ILE A 17 13.44 13.66 -7.31
N PRO A 18 13.23 14.87 -7.84
CA PRO A 18 12.29 15.12 -8.93
C PRO A 18 12.76 14.48 -10.24
N ILE A 19 11.81 13.87 -10.96
CA ILE A 19 11.99 13.20 -12.24
C ILE A 19 11.42 14.11 -13.33
N CYS A 20 12.27 14.56 -14.24
CA CYS A 20 11.85 15.33 -15.40
C CYS A 20 11.45 14.38 -16.55
N GLU A 21 10.18 14.40 -16.97
CA GLU A 21 9.72 13.70 -18.19
C GLU A 21 9.46 14.72 -19.31
N ALA A 22 9.75 14.33 -20.56
CA ALA A 22 9.70 15.23 -21.71
C ALA A 22 8.29 15.70 -22.11
N ILE A 23 7.22 15.13 -21.55
CA ILE A 23 5.82 15.38 -21.95
C ILE A 23 4.90 15.46 -20.71
N LEU A 24 5.31 16.19 -19.69
CA LEU A 24 4.41 16.51 -18.57
C LEU A 24 3.63 17.79 -18.93
N PRO A 25 2.32 17.86 -18.66
CA PRO A 25 1.63 19.14 -18.59
C PRO A 25 2.44 20.07 -17.68
N HIS A 26 2.49 21.37 -17.99
CA HIS A 26 3.01 22.38 -17.07
C HIS A 26 2.52 22.05 -15.65
N HIS A 27 3.30 22.34 -14.60
CA HIS A 27 2.93 22.15 -13.17
C HIS A 27 2.80 20.71 -12.60
N SER A 28 3.33 19.66 -13.25
CA SER A 28 3.43 18.32 -12.62
C SER A 28 4.87 17.80 -12.54
N TRP A 29 5.46 17.74 -11.34
CA TRP A 29 6.75 17.09 -11.09
C TRP A 29 6.49 15.73 -10.45
N LYS A 30 7.00 14.64 -11.06
CA LYS A 30 6.97 13.32 -10.42
C LYS A 30 8.17 13.21 -9.48
N MET A 31 7.93 12.83 -8.23
CA MET A 31 8.99 12.62 -7.23
C MET A 31 9.32 11.13 -7.16
N GLY A 32 10.56 10.78 -6.84
CA GLY A 32 10.96 9.41 -6.59
C GLY A 32 12.22 9.33 -5.72
N VAL A 33 12.45 8.16 -5.12
CA VAL A 33 13.63 7.88 -4.28
C VAL A 33 14.58 6.98 -5.07
N ILE A 34 15.86 7.32 -5.11
CA ILE A 34 16.87 6.47 -5.76
C ILE A 34 17.05 5.21 -4.92
N GLU A 35 16.70 4.07 -5.49
CA GLU A 35 16.84 2.78 -4.81
C GLU A 35 18.21 2.16 -5.05
N LYS A 36 18.70 2.23 -6.31
CA LYS A 36 20.01 1.70 -6.70
C LYS A 36 20.64 2.53 -7.80
N LEU A 37 21.96 2.65 -7.78
CA LEU A 37 22.74 3.30 -8.83
C LEU A 37 23.34 2.24 -9.77
N ALA A 38 23.07 2.36 -11.07
CA ALA A 38 23.63 1.45 -12.07
C ALA A 38 24.96 2.01 -12.60
N MET A 39 26.05 1.36 -12.18
CA MET A 39 27.41 1.69 -12.59
C MET A 39 27.82 0.89 -13.83
N ASN A 40 28.54 1.53 -14.75
CA ASN A 40 29.21 0.83 -15.85
C ASN A 40 30.55 0.24 -15.35
N ASN A 41 31.19 -0.65 -16.14
CA ASN A 41 32.48 -1.31 -15.84
C ASN A 41 33.65 -0.33 -15.60
N LYS A 42 33.44 0.97 -15.87
CA LYS A 42 34.39 2.07 -15.64
C LYS A 42 34.07 2.89 -14.37
N GLY A 43 33.14 2.43 -13.53
CA GLY A 43 32.72 3.13 -12.30
C GLY A 43 31.86 4.39 -12.51
N ILE A 44 31.43 4.68 -13.75
CA ILE A 44 30.61 5.85 -14.06
C ILE A 44 29.13 5.52 -13.90
N ILE A 45 28.43 6.30 -13.08
CA ILE A 45 26.97 6.22 -12.88
C ILE A 45 26.30 6.92 -14.06
N ARG A 46 25.59 6.16 -14.90
CA ARG A 46 24.81 6.73 -16.03
C ARG A 46 23.32 6.63 -15.81
N GLU A 47 22.88 5.65 -15.03
CA GLU A 47 21.48 5.36 -14.78
C GLU A 47 21.23 5.16 -13.29
N ALA A 48 20.04 5.56 -12.84
CA ALA A 48 19.52 5.32 -11.51
C ALA A 48 18.21 4.53 -11.61
N ILE A 49 18.04 3.57 -10.70
CA ILE A 49 16.77 2.90 -10.45
C ILE A 49 16.04 3.74 -9.41
N VAL A 50 14.89 4.29 -9.78
CA VAL A 50 14.11 5.20 -8.95
C VAL A 50 12.79 4.55 -8.61
N ARG A 51 12.45 4.53 -7.31
CA ARG A 51 11.18 4.08 -6.78
C ARG A 51 10.21 5.25 -6.70
N LEU A 52 9.08 5.12 -7.39
CA LEU A 52 7.98 6.07 -7.36
C LEU A 52 7.09 5.85 -6.12
N PRO A 53 6.21 6.83 -5.76
CA PRO A 53 5.27 6.68 -4.65
C PRO A 53 4.34 5.47 -4.78
N ASN A 54 3.99 5.08 -6.01
CA ASN A 54 3.23 3.88 -6.34
C ASN A 54 4.06 2.59 -6.32
N ARG A 55 5.24 2.60 -5.67
CA ARG A 55 6.21 1.49 -5.55
C ARG A 55 6.79 0.96 -6.88
N ARG A 56 6.43 1.53 -8.03
CA ARG A 56 7.00 1.15 -9.32
C ARG A 56 8.46 1.58 -9.41
N LEU A 57 9.30 0.67 -9.90
CA LEU A 57 10.70 0.94 -10.21
C LEU A 57 10.84 1.41 -11.66
N ILE A 58 11.49 2.55 -11.85
CA ILE A 58 11.83 3.07 -13.18
C ILE A 58 13.33 3.27 -13.31
N ARG A 59 13.88 2.93 -14.48
CA ARG A 59 15.27 3.23 -14.83
C ARG A 59 15.31 4.57 -15.54
N ARG A 60 16.11 5.51 -15.04
CA ARG A 60 16.27 6.83 -15.64
C ARG A 60 17.74 7.24 -15.73
N PRO A 61 18.14 7.93 -16.80
CA PRO A 61 19.47 8.50 -16.86
C PRO A 61 19.60 9.62 -15.82
N VAL A 62 20.76 9.69 -15.15
CA VAL A 62 21.02 10.68 -14.08
C VAL A 62 20.88 12.13 -14.57
N ASN A 63 21.07 12.37 -15.88
CA ASN A 63 20.90 13.68 -16.50
C ASN A 63 19.45 14.22 -16.45
N LEU A 64 18.47 13.40 -16.04
CA LEU A 64 17.05 13.79 -15.88
C LEU A 64 16.59 13.81 -14.42
N SER A 65 17.47 13.52 -13.47
CA SER A 65 17.24 13.65 -12.03
C SER A 65 17.87 14.94 -11.53
N ILE A 66 17.06 15.84 -10.97
CA ILE A 66 17.57 17.05 -10.33
C ILE A 66 17.64 16.75 -8.83
N PRO A 67 18.79 16.84 -8.16
CA PRO A 67 18.85 16.71 -6.70
C PRO A 67 18.04 17.84 -6.05
N LEU A 68 17.20 17.54 -5.07
CA LEU A 68 16.65 18.57 -4.19
C LEU A 68 17.75 19.00 -3.22
N GLU A 69 18.11 20.27 -3.25
CA GLU A 69 19.01 20.86 -2.27
C GLU A 69 18.22 21.20 -0.99
N LEU A 70 18.21 20.28 -0.02
CA LEU A 70 17.72 20.56 1.33
C LEU A 70 18.66 20.05 2.44
N GLU A 71 19.92 19.76 2.12
CA GLU A 71 20.94 19.51 3.13
C GLU A 71 22.06 20.53 2.92
N GLU A 72 22.12 21.51 3.82
CA GLU A 72 23.33 22.31 4.06
C GLU A 72 24.44 21.33 4.47
N ASP A 73 25.62 21.49 3.89
CA ASP A 73 26.77 20.61 4.10
C ASP A 73 27.05 20.47 5.61
N ALA A 74 26.63 19.34 6.19
CA ALA A 74 27.02 18.97 7.54
C ALA A 74 28.52 18.68 7.54
N VAL A 75 29.25 19.63 8.11
CA VAL A 75 30.68 19.56 8.40
C VAL A 75 30.99 18.22 9.09
N GLU A 76 32.06 17.58 8.61
CA GLU A 76 32.58 16.29 9.06
C GLU A 76 32.68 16.17 10.58
N GLY A 77 32.13 15.06 11.11
CA GLY A 77 32.20 14.70 12.53
C GLY A 77 31.35 13.48 12.85
N THR A 78 31.84 12.29 12.49
CA THR A 78 31.36 10.93 12.87
C THR A 78 31.04 10.78 14.38
N PRO A 79 30.18 9.82 14.84
CA PRO A 79 30.17 8.44 14.34
C PRO A 79 28.82 7.72 14.15
N SER A 80 28.81 6.95 13.06
CA SER A 80 28.25 5.59 12.92
C SER A 80 27.50 5.02 14.14
N PHE A 81 26.21 4.73 13.96
CA PHE A 81 25.55 3.66 14.70
C PHE A 81 25.02 2.60 13.73
N ASN A 82 25.52 1.38 13.94
CA ASN A 82 25.30 0.21 13.12
C ASN A 82 23.83 -0.22 13.12
N SER A 83 23.38 -0.64 11.94
CA SER A 83 22.15 -1.40 11.75
C SER A 83 22.34 -2.79 12.38
N THR A 84 21.71 -3.01 13.53
CA THR A 84 21.50 -4.37 14.04
C THR A 84 20.05 -4.76 13.74
N ARG A 85 19.91 -5.74 12.84
CA ARG A 85 18.70 -6.56 12.70
C ARG A 85 18.27 -7.04 14.09
N LEU A 86 17.06 -6.71 14.50
CA LEU A 86 16.41 -7.37 15.62
C LEU A 86 15.35 -8.32 15.07
N ASP A 87 15.57 -9.60 15.33
CA ASP A 87 14.59 -10.68 15.26
C ASP A 87 13.37 -10.32 16.09
N CYS A 88 12.19 -10.33 15.46
CA CYS A 88 10.90 -10.29 16.15
C CYS A 88 10.40 -11.72 16.33
N SER A 89 10.90 -12.40 17.36
CA SER A 89 10.16 -13.48 18.01
C SER A 89 9.80 -13.01 19.42
N ALA A 90 8.50 -13.13 19.73
CA ALA A 90 7.82 -12.82 20.99
C ALA A 90 7.21 -11.41 21.13
N MET A 91 5.92 -11.29 20.81
CA MET A 91 4.91 -10.63 21.67
C MET A 91 3.51 -11.12 21.26
N GLN A 92 2.75 -11.57 22.25
CA GLN A 92 1.38 -12.08 22.16
C GLN A 92 0.37 -10.92 22.06
N GLY A 93 -0.73 -11.11 21.31
CA GLY A 93 -2.04 -10.48 21.62
C GLY A 93 -2.66 -9.51 20.59
N PRO A 94 -3.74 -9.92 19.87
CA PRO A 94 -4.47 -9.14 18.87
C PRO A 94 -5.86 -8.65 19.37
N SER A 95 -5.91 -7.69 20.30
CA SER A 95 -7.20 -7.23 20.86
C SER A 95 -7.38 -5.72 21.02
N GLN A 96 -6.50 -4.88 20.45
CA GLN A 96 -6.60 -3.42 20.62
C GLN A 96 -6.80 -2.65 19.31
N ILE A 97 -6.63 -3.29 18.15
CA ILE A 97 -6.85 -2.63 16.85
C ILE A 97 -8.36 -2.47 16.58
N SER A 98 -9.16 -3.48 16.93
CA SER A 98 -10.63 -3.43 16.83
C SER A 98 -11.24 -2.30 17.68
N ASP A 99 -10.64 -2.04 18.84
CA ASP A 99 -11.12 -1.05 19.79
C ASP A 99 -10.81 0.36 19.27
N ILE A 100 -9.63 0.55 18.66
CA ILE A 100 -9.26 1.79 18.00
C ILE A 100 -10.12 2.04 16.75
N GLU A 101 -10.37 1.02 15.92
CA GLU A 101 -11.25 1.13 14.74
C GLU A 101 -12.70 1.46 15.13
N TYR A 102 -13.20 0.89 16.24
CA TYR A 102 -14.51 1.20 16.79
C TYR A 102 -14.58 2.63 17.33
N GLU A 103 -13.56 3.10 18.05
CA GLU A 103 -13.50 4.47 18.55
C GLU A 103 -13.43 5.52 17.42
N ILE A 104 -12.66 5.24 16.35
CA ILE A 104 -12.59 6.10 15.17
C ILE A 104 -13.96 6.18 14.48
N THR A 105 -14.63 5.04 14.29
CA THR A 105 -15.94 4.98 13.63
C THR A 105 -17.02 5.71 14.43
N GLN A 106 -16.98 5.61 15.76
CA GLN A 106 -17.90 6.33 16.64
C GLN A 106 -17.61 7.84 16.66
N ALA A 107 -16.35 8.25 16.63
CA ALA A 107 -15.95 9.66 16.54
C ALA A 107 -16.38 10.30 15.21
N GLU A 108 -16.25 9.58 14.08
CA GLU A 108 -16.71 10.04 12.77
C GLU A 108 -18.23 10.22 12.72
N LYS A 109 -18.99 9.32 13.36
CA LYS A 109 -20.45 9.41 13.46
C LYS A 109 -20.87 10.62 14.31
N ARG A 110 -20.25 10.82 15.47
CA ARG A 110 -20.51 12.00 16.34
C ARG A 110 -20.18 13.32 15.64
N ALA A 111 -19.06 13.39 14.94
CA ALA A 111 -18.68 14.58 14.16
C ALA A 111 -19.64 14.85 12.98
N ARG A 112 -20.27 13.80 12.43
CA ARG A 112 -21.29 13.93 11.38
C ARG A 112 -22.63 14.42 11.94
N ASP A 113 -23.01 13.96 13.13
CA ASP A 113 -24.23 14.37 13.82
C ASP A 113 -24.10 15.79 14.40
N GLU A 114 -22.94 16.19 14.92
CA GLU A 114 -22.67 17.56 15.42
C GLU A 114 -22.52 18.61 14.31
N LYS A 115 -22.13 18.21 13.10
CA LYS A 115 -22.12 19.08 11.91
C LYS A 115 -23.50 19.64 11.55
N VAL A 116 -24.58 19.07 12.11
CA VAL A 116 -25.95 19.53 11.89
C VAL A 116 -26.33 20.68 12.84
N GLN A 117 -25.64 20.90 13.96
CA GLN A 117 -26.12 21.86 14.98
C GLN A 117 -25.19 23.01 15.39
N ASN A 118 -23.86 22.92 15.34
CA ASN A 118 -23.05 24.10 15.71
C ASN A 118 -21.58 24.05 15.25
N LYS A 119 -21.25 24.81 14.20
CA LYS A 119 -19.93 24.77 13.54
C LYS A 119 -18.78 25.34 14.40
N GLU A 120 -19.09 26.25 15.34
CA GLU A 120 -18.08 26.93 16.17
C GLU A 120 -17.72 26.16 17.45
N GLN A 121 -18.69 25.47 18.06
CA GLN A 121 -18.43 24.63 19.23
C GLN A 121 -17.61 23.39 18.87
N PHE A 122 -17.82 22.81 17.68
CA PHE A 122 -17.07 21.65 17.21
C PHE A 122 -15.57 21.92 17.07
N ILE A 123 -15.18 23.06 16.49
CA ILE A 123 -13.76 23.42 16.30
C ILE A 123 -13.06 23.58 17.65
N THR A 124 -13.75 24.16 18.63
CA THR A 124 -13.22 24.37 19.97
C THR A 124 -13.02 23.04 20.71
N VAL A 125 -14.04 22.18 20.70
CA VAL A 125 -13.97 20.85 21.34
C VAL A 125 -12.92 19.96 20.67
N PHE A 126 -12.84 20.00 19.33
CA PHE A 126 -11.88 19.23 18.55
C PHE A 126 -10.43 19.62 18.87
N ASN A 127 -10.12 20.92 18.89
CA ASN A 127 -8.79 21.41 19.24
C ASN A 127 -8.41 21.08 20.69
N GLU A 128 -9.37 21.11 21.61
CA GLU A 128 -9.14 20.73 23.01
C GLU A 128 -8.85 19.22 23.16
N THR A 129 -9.51 18.36 22.38
CA THR A 129 -9.20 16.92 22.35
C THR A 129 -7.85 16.61 21.72
N ILE A 130 -7.44 17.34 20.67
CA ILE A 130 -6.11 17.18 20.06
C ILE A 130 -5.02 17.57 21.07
N GLY A 131 -5.18 18.70 21.77
CA GLY A 131 -4.22 19.10 22.81
C GLY A 131 -4.09 18.09 23.95
N LYS A 132 -5.20 17.46 24.37
CA LYS A 132 -5.18 16.37 25.37
C LYS A 132 -4.47 15.11 24.87
N LEU A 133 -4.47 14.87 23.56
CA LEU A 133 -3.79 13.74 22.92
C LEU A 133 -2.30 13.98 22.79
N GLU A 134 -1.90 15.20 22.40
CA GLU A 134 -0.49 15.62 22.33
C GLU A 134 0.18 15.54 23.71
N GLN A 135 -0.51 16.02 24.75
CA GLN A 135 -0.02 15.95 26.13
C GLN A 135 0.17 14.51 26.62
N LYS A 136 -0.73 13.60 26.25
CA LYS A 136 -0.57 12.16 26.56
C LYS A 136 0.59 11.52 25.80
N PHE A 137 0.88 12.00 24.60
CA PHE A 137 2.01 11.52 23.80
C PHE A 137 3.35 11.96 24.40
N GLU A 138 3.43 13.20 24.89
CA GLU A 138 4.60 13.72 25.60
C GLU A 138 4.82 13.02 26.95
N ASP A 139 3.75 12.80 27.73
CA ASP A 139 3.83 12.06 29.00
C ASP A 139 4.30 10.61 28.78
N PHE A 140 3.90 10.00 27.66
CA PHE A 140 4.34 8.66 27.28
C PHE A 140 5.81 8.63 26.87
N ALA A 141 6.26 9.63 26.09
CA ALA A 141 7.66 9.77 25.68
C ALA A 141 8.61 10.04 26.87
N ALA A 142 8.15 10.82 27.86
CA ALA A 142 8.91 11.12 29.07
C ALA A 142 9.12 9.86 29.94
N ARG A 143 8.11 8.97 30.03
CA ARG A 143 8.20 7.71 30.78
C ARG A 143 9.11 6.67 30.13
N PHE A 144 9.23 6.69 28.81
CA PHE A 144 10.12 5.80 28.09
C PHE A 144 11.60 6.17 28.28
N SER A 145 11.87 7.46 28.52
CA SER A 145 13.23 8.00 28.69
C SER A 145 13.83 7.72 30.07
N THR A 146 13.00 7.51 31.09
CA THR A 146 13.44 7.24 32.48
C THR A 146 13.71 5.77 32.76
N SER A 147 13.17 4.85 31.95
CA SER A 147 13.34 3.40 32.15
C SER A 147 14.69 2.85 31.66
N SER A 148 15.53 3.65 30.99
CA SER A 148 16.82 3.21 30.41
C SER A 148 18.06 3.62 31.22
N LYS A 149 17.92 4.09 32.47
CA LYS A 149 19.05 4.69 33.23
C LYS A 149 19.52 3.99 34.50
N GLU A 150 19.06 2.79 34.82
CA GLU A 150 19.59 2.06 35.98
C GLU A 150 20.01 0.64 35.62
N MET A 151 21.30 0.45 35.35
CA MET A 151 22.10 -0.73 35.74
C MET A 151 23.59 -0.45 35.44
N GLU A 152 24.33 -0.10 36.48
CA GLU A 152 25.81 -0.07 36.53
C GLU A 152 26.39 -1.50 36.54
N PRO A 153 27.57 -1.75 35.93
CA PRO A 153 28.23 -3.06 35.97
C PRO A 153 29.39 -3.10 36.99
N GLU A 154 29.34 -4.04 37.96
CA GLU A 154 30.52 -4.39 38.76
C GLU A 154 31.42 -5.43 38.07
N GLU A 155 32.72 -5.19 38.19
CA GLU A 155 33.84 -5.83 37.49
C GLU A 155 34.33 -7.18 38.07
N ARG A 156 35.01 -7.95 37.18
CA ARG A 156 36.23 -8.78 37.39
C ARG A 156 36.17 -10.13 38.14
N SER A 157 36.63 -11.20 37.46
CA SER A 157 38.01 -11.73 37.58
C SER A 157 38.17 -13.21 37.19
N ASN A 158 39.21 -13.49 36.40
CA ASN A 158 39.86 -14.77 36.06
C ASN A 158 39.92 -15.87 37.15
N ARG A 159 39.93 -17.15 36.73
CA ARG A 159 41.07 -18.09 36.95
C ARG A 159 40.91 -19.48 36.31
N ASP A 160 41.96 -19.89 35.61
CA ASP A 160 42.30 -21.28 35.23
C ASP A 160 42.57 -22.19 36.44
N LYS A 161 42.20 -23.49 36.32
CA LYS A 161 43.09 -24.69 36.34
C LYS A 161 42.38 -25.97 36.83
N ASN A 162 42.43 -27.00 35.97
CA ASN A 162 42.66 -28.45 36.18
C ASN A 162 42.34 -29.12 37.54
N ASN A 163 41.68 -30.29 37.46
CA ASN A 163 42.36 -31.55 37.81
C ASN A 163 41.69 -32.80 37.21
N GLN A 164 42.54 -33.78 36.87
CA GLN A 164 42.25 -35.14 36.41
C GLN A 164 41.87 -36.06 37.59
N ASP A 165 41.11 -37.12 37.32
CA ASP A 165 41.46 -38.53 37.62
C ASP A 165 40.34 -39.48 37.12
N GLY A 166 40.69 -40.56 36.40
CA GLY A 166 39.76 -41.61 35.90
C GLY A 166 39.41 -42.69 36.95
N PRO A 167 38.90 -43.91 36.61
CA PRO A 167 38.62 -44.51 35.29
C PRO A 167 37.21 -45.15 35.11
N LEU A 168 36.83 -45.36 33.84
CA LEU A 168 35.69 -46.17 33.31
C LEU A 168 35.87 -47.69 33.60
N PRO A 169 34.84 -48.58 33.56
CA PRO A 169 34.02 -48.80 32.34
C PRO A 169 32.56 -49.30 32.48
N SER A 170 31.69 -48.88 31.55
CA SER A 170 30.71 -49.78 30.88
C SER A 170 30.33 -49.16 29.54
N GLU A 171 30.50 -49.94 28.47
CA GLU A 171 30.17 -49.54 27.10
C GLU A 171 28.66 -49.61 26.86
N ASP A 172 28.05 -48.48 26.56
CA ASP A 172 26.88 -48.40 25.68
C ASP A 172 27.27 -47.46 24.54
N HIS A 173 27.41 -48.00 23.33
CA HIS A 173 27.66 -47.21 22.14
C HIS A 173 26.46 -46.31 21.85
N ALA A 174 26.57 -45.03 22.25
CA ALA A 174 25.75 -43.97 21.69
C ALA A 174 26.05 -43.88 20.19
N LEU A 175 25.15 -44.41 19.37
CA LEU A 175 25.17 -44.21 17.93
C LEU A 175 25.13 -42.70 17.65
N SER A 176 25.92 -42.24 16.68
CA SER A 176 25.81 -40.87 16.15
C SER A 176 24.39 -40.65 15.63
N ASP A 177 23.83 -39.45 15.78
CA ASP A 177 22.48 -39.12 15.29
C ASP A 177 22.30 -39.51 13.80
N ASP A 178 23.37 -39.45 13.00
CA ASP A 178 23.39 -39.92 11.61
C ASP A 178 23.22 -41.44 11.47
N ASP A 179 23.86 -42.23 12.34
CA ASP A 179 23.75 -43.69 12.35
C ASP A 179 22.39 -44.16 12.88
N TYR A 180 21.84 -43.44 13.87
CA TYR A 180 20.49 -43.68 14.38
C TYR A 180 19.43 -43.39 13.30
N MET A 181 19.59 -42.27 12.56
CA MET A 181 18.71 -41.91 11.45
C MET A 181 18.84 -42.88 10.27
N GLN A 182 20.05 -43.36 9.96
CA GLN A 182 20.24 -44.41 8.95
C GLN A 182 19.58 -45.73 9.35
N LYS A 183 19.64 -46.10 10.64
CA LYS A 183 19.02 -47.32 11.14
C LYS A 183 17.48 -47.27 11.06
N LEU A 184 16.86 -46.11 11.34
CA LEU A 184 15.42 -45.90 11.16
C LEU A 184 14.98 -45.93 9.69
N ILE A 185 15.80 -45.39 8.77
CA ILE A 185 15.56 -45.49 7.32
C ILE A 185 15.70 -46.94 6.85
N GLN A 186 16.60 -47.71 7.45
CA GLN A 186 16.83 -49.11 7.10
C GLN A 186 15.76 -50.05 7.68
N GLU A 187 15.23 -49.76 8.86
CA GLU A 187 14.11 -50.52 9.48
C GLU A 187 12.75 -50.25 8.82
N SER A 188 12.54 -49.05 8.26
CA SER A 188 11.34 -48.74 7.46
C SER A 188 11.38 -49.30 6.04
N ARG A 189 12.57 -49.68 5.55
CA ARG A 189 12.76 -50.48 4.33
C ARG A 189 12.60 -51.96 4.65
N GLY A 190 11.40 -52.37 5.02
CA GLY A 190 11.01 -53.77 4.93
C GLY A 190 11.27 -54.27 3.50
N ALA A 191 12.00 -55.38 3.38
CA ALA A 191 12.60 -55.90 2.16
C ALA A 191 11.62 -56.36 1.05
N ASP A 192 10.33 -56.06 1.14
CA ASP A 192 9.28 -56.53 0.22
C ASP A 192 8.31 -55.41 -0.20
N THR A 193 8.79 -54.21 -0.51
CA THR A 193 7.94 -53.17 -1.11
C THR A 193 8.08 -53.21 -2.64
N PRO A 194 7.06 -53.60 -3.42
CA PRO A 194 7.15 -53.62 -4.88
C PRO A 194 7.56 -52.24 -5.44
N PRO A 195 8.38 -52.16 -6.50
CA PRO A 195 8.84 -50.90 -7.09
C PRO A 195 7.70 -49.92 -7.38
N GLU A 196 6.56 -50.44 -7.84
CA GLU A 196 5.34 -49.70 -8.13
C GLU A 196 4.73 -49.02 -6.90
N ALA A 197 4.81 -49.65 -5.72
CA ALA A 197 4.30 -49.08 -4.47
C ALA A 197 5.23 -47.99 -3.89
N ALA A 198 6.54 -48.10 -4.08
CA ALA A 198 7.50 -47.07 -3.71
C ALA A 198 7.38 -45.83 -4.62
N GLU A 199 7.16 -46.04 -5.92
CA GLU A 199 6.95 -44.97 -6.89
C GLU A 199 5.61 -44.25 -6.70
N ARG A 200 4.54 -44.99 -6.36
CA ARG A 200 3.24 -44.42 -5.97
C ARG A 200 3.35 -43.54 -4.72
N ARG A 201 4.14 -43.93 -3.70
CA ARG A 201 4.42 -43.08 -2.52
C ARG A 201 5.23 -41.84 -2.86
N ARG A 202 6.26 -41.94 -3.71
CA ARG A 202 7.02 -40.76 -4.16
C ARG A 202 6.13 -39.76 -4.91
N ARG A 203 5.21 -40.28 -5.72
CA ARG A 203 4.25 -39.47 -6.46
C ARG A 203 3.25 -38.76 -5.54
N SER A 204 2.73 -39.45 -4.52
CA SER A 204 1.83 -38.82 -3.53
C SER A 204 2.54 -37.71 -2.75
N TYR A 205 3.78 -37.93 -2.29
CA TYR A 205 4.57 -36.88 -1.62
C TYR A 205 4.87 -35.68 -2.52
N SER A 206 5.12 -35.90 -3.83
CA SER A 206 5.32 -34.81 -4.78
C SER A 206 4.04 -34.01 -5.02
N GLU A 207 2.90 -34.68 -5.18
CA GLU A 207 1.60 -34.04 -5.42
C GLU A 207 1.13 -33.25 -4.19
N GLU A 208 1.39 -33.75 -2.97
CA GLU A 208 1.13 -33.06 -1.70
C GLU A 208 2.01 -31.81 -1.56
N SER A 209 3.32 -31.93 -1.84
CA SER A 209 4.24 -30.78 -1.84
C SER A 209 3.88 -29.71 -2.89
N ASP A 210 3.33 -30.10 -4.04
CA ASP A 210 2.90 -29.16 -5.08
C ASP A 210 1.61 -28.44 -4.69
N TYR A 211 0.68 -29.15 -4.05
CA TYR A 211 -0.55 -28.57 -3.49
C TYR A 211 -0.23 -27.53 -2.42
N ASP A 212 0.64 -27.87 -1.48
CA ASP A 212 1.07 -26.98 -0.38
C ASP A 212 1.66 -25.69 -0.91
N ARG A 213 2.57 -25.79 -1.89
CA ARG A 213 3.17 -24.61 -2.54
C ARG A 213 2.13 -23.76 -3.26
N ALA A 214 1.22 -24.37 -4.02
CA ALA A 214 0.17 -23.65 -4.72
C ALA A 214 -0.80 -22.95 -3.75
N HIS A 215 -1.12 -23.60 -2.63
CA HIS A 215 -1.97 -23.04 -1.58
C HIS A 215 -1.32 -21.84 -0.90
N GLU A 216 -0.03 -21.94 -0.55
CA GLU A 216 0.73 -20.80 -0.02
C GLU A 216 0.80 -19.64 -1.01
N GLU A 217 1.01 -19.91 -2.30
CA GLU A 217 1.01 -18.88 -3.35
C GLU A 217 -0.34 -18.18 -3.49
N TYR A 218 -1.44 -18.94 -3.36
CA TYR A 218 -2.79 -18.39 -3.36
C TYR A 218 -3.04 -17.50 -2.14
N ILE A 219 -2.64 -17.91 -0.93
CA ILE A 219 -2.73 -17.07 0.28
C ILE A 219 -1.95 -15.76 0.09
N ARG A 220 -0.70 -15.84 -0.38
CA ARG A 220 0.12 -14.64 -0.67
C ARG A 220 -0.54 -13.74 -1.72
N SER A 221 -1.26 -14.32 -2.69
CA SER A 221 -1.97 -13.56 -3.71
C SER A 221 -3.15 -12.77 -3.12
N LEU A 222 -3.91 -13.37 -2.21
CA LEU A 222 -5.02 -12.72 -1.50
C LEU A 222 -4.51 -11.60 -0.57
N GLU A 223 -3.40 -11.82 0.12
CA GLU A 223 -2.76 -10.80 0.96
C GLU A 223 -2.33 -9.58 0.12
N ARG A 224 -1.66 -9.81 -1.03
CA ARG A 224 -1.32 -8.73 -1.96
C ARG A 224 -2.57 -8.00 -2.47
N GLN A 225 -3.63 -8.74 -2.81
CA GLN A 225 -4.88 -8.14 -3.26
C GLN A 225 -5.51 -7.26 -2.17
N LEU A 226 -5.44 -7.65 -0.89
CA LEU A 226 -5.92 -6.80 0.21
C LEU A 226 -5.13 -5.51 0.31
N ASP A 227 -3.80 -5.60 0.31
CA ASP A 227 -2.93 -4.42 0.37
C ASP A 227 -3.23 -3.45 -0.78
N ASP A 228 -3.33 -3.97 -2.00
CA ASP A 228 -3.64 -3.17 -3.19
C ASP A 228 -5.03 -2.53 -3.10
N LEU A 229 -6.03 -3.23 -2.56
CA LEU A 229 -7.38 -2.68 -2.37
C LEU A 229 -7.41 -1.58 -1.30
N TYR A 230 -6.65 -1.74 -0.22
CA TYR A 230 -6.49 -0.72 0.81
C TYR A 230 -5.83 0.54 0.25
N GLU A 231 -4.74 0.39 -0.51
CA GLU A 231 -4.07 1.50 -1.17
C GLU A 231 -4.99 2.16 -2.21
N GLY A 232 -5.68 1.36 -3.03
CA GLY A 232 -6.65 1.84 -4.01
C GLY A 232 -7.79 2.64 -3.38
N ARG A 233 -8.30 2.22 -2.21
CA ARG A 233 -9.33 2.96 -1.47
C ARG A 233 -8.90 4.38 -1.12
N PHE A 234 -7.61 4.58 -0.80
CA PHE A 234 -7.05 5.88 -0.48
C PHE A 234 -6.82 6.74 -1.73
N LEU A 235 -6.40 6.12 -2.84
CA LEU A 235 -6.09 6.80 -4.11
C LEU A 235 -7.31 7.03 -5.01
N LEU A 236 -8.51 6.68 -4.55
CA LEU A 236 -9.75 6.83 -5.34
C LEU A 236 -9.95 8.29 -5.78
N PRO A 237 -10.15 8.56 -7.08
CA PRO A 237 -10.33 9.92 -7.56
C PRO A 237 -11.62 10.52 -7.01
N GLN A 238 -11.51 11.72 -6.46
CA GLN A 238 -12.63 12.42 -5.84
C GLN A 238 -13.23 13.46 -6.77
N ARG A 239 -14.56 13.51 -6.80
CA ARG A 239 -15.32 14.57 -7.46
C ARG A 239 -15.30 15.82 -6.59
N ARG A 240 -14.90 16.95 -7.15
CA ARG A 240 -14.87 18.25 -6.45
C ARG A 240 -16.26 18.88 -6.46
N ILE A 241 -17.06 18.58 -5.43
CA ILE A 241 -18.44 19.09 -5.28
C ILE A 241 -18.44 20.53 -4.78
N GLY A 242 -19.29 21.38 -5.37
CA GLY A 242 -19.56 22.72 -4.84
C GLY A 242 -18.38 23.69 -4.93
N MET A 243 -17.35 23.36 -5.72
CA MET A 243 -16.27 24.29 -6.00
C MET A 243 -16.79 25.39 -6.92
N GLU A 244 -17.20 26.50 -6.31
CA GLU A 244 -17.50 27.76 -6.98
C GLU A 244 -16.17 28.39 -7.39
N GLY A 245 -15.78 28.16 -8.64
CA GLY A 245 -14.50 28.62 -9.16
C GLY A 245 -14.66 29.89 -9.99
N ALA A 246 -13.80 30.88 -9.76
CA ALA A 246 -13.62 32.02 -10.66
C ALA A 246 -13.27 31.60 -12.12
N ASP A 247 -12.86 30.34 -12.32
CA ASP A 247 -12.46 29.77 -13.61
C ASP A 247 -13.64 29.22 -14.44
N VAL A 248 -14.87 29.25 -13.91
CA VAL A 248 -16.05 28.79 -14.65
C VAL A 248 -16.62 29.94 -15.46
N GLY A 249 -16.56 29.82 -16.79
CA GLY A 249 -17.10 30.83 -17.69
C GLY A 249 -18.60 31.06 -17.46
N PRO A 250 -19.11 32.32 -17.51
CA PRO A 250 -20.52 32.64 -17.26
C PRO A 250 -21.52 31.90 -18.17
N TRP A 251 -21.07 31.44 -19.34
CA TRP A 251 -21.87 30.70 -20.32
C TRP A 251 -22.00 29.21 -20.01
N ILE A 252 -21.30 28.67 -19.00
CA ILE A 252 -21.40 27.26 -18.61
C ILE A 252 -22.65 27.08 -17.76
N THR A 253 -23.62 26.32 -18.27
CA THR A 253 -24.84 25.93 -17.54
C THR A 253 -24.68 24.52 -17.00
N CYS A 254 -24.93 24.34 -15.70
CA CYS A 254 -25.00 23.01 -15.11
C CYS A 254 -26.26 22.27 -15.59
N VAL A 255 -26.09 21.07 -16.15
CA VAL A 255 -27.19 20.25 -16.68
C VAL A 255 -28.13 19.71 -15.59
N PHE A 256 -27.63 19.60 -14.36
CA PHE A 256 -28.37 19.01 -13.24
C PHE A 256 -29.21 20.03 -12.48
N CYS A 257 -28.64 21.19 -12.14
CA CYS A 257 -29.33 22.23 -11.36
C CYS A 257 -29.69 23.49 -12.16
N GLY A 258 -29.25 23.61 -13.41
CA GLY A 258 -29.54 24.78 -14.26
C GLY A 258 -28.81 26.07 -13.91
N ARG A 259 -27.95 26.09 -12.88
CA ARG A 259 -27.17 27.29 -12.52
C ARG A 259 -26.11 27.62 -13.57
N ASN A 260 -25.99 28.90 -13.92
CA ASN A 260 -25.04 29.42 -14.92
C ASN A 260 -23.78 29.96 -14.25
N GLY A 261 -22.61 29.65 -14.79
CA GLY A 261 -21.31 30.23 -14.40
C GLY A 261 -20.81 29.86 -13.00
N MET A 262 -21.53 29.02 -12.25
CA MET A 262 -21.18 28.69 -10.87
C MET A 262 -20.25 27.48 -10.76
N HIS A 263 -20.50 26.43 -11.55
CA HIS A 263 -19.75 25.17 -11.52
C HIS A 263 -19.94 24.38 -12.82
N PHE A 264 -19.02 23.47 -13.12
CA PHE A 264 -19.23 22.47 -14.17
C PHE A 264 -20.24 21.41 -13.73
N SER A 265 -20.98 20.80 -14.67
CA SER A 265 -21.96 19.74 -14.36
C SER A 265 -21.36 18.60 -13.52
N ASP A 266 -20.08 18.25 -13.70
CA ASP A 266 -19.41 17.24 -12.87
C ASP A 266 -19.34 17.65 -11.38
N SER A 267 -19.27 18.94 -11.07
CA SER A 267 -19.14 19.50 -9.73
C SER A 267 -20.46 19.89 -9.06
N CYS A 268 -21.61 19.49 -9.63
CA CYS A 268 -22.92 19.87 -9.12
C CYS A 268 -23.14 19.49 -7.64
N PRO A 269 -23.51 20.43 -6.75
CA PRO A 269 -23.77 20.17 -5.35
C PRO A 269 -25.20 19.69 -5.05
N GLU A 270 -26.13 19.82 -6.00
CA GLU A 270 -27.52 19.37 -5.80
C GLU A 270 -27.69 17.89 -6.07
N ILE A 271 -27.14 17.40 -7.19
CA ILE A 271 -27.11 15.98 -7.52
C ILE A 271 -25.65 15.53 -7.42
N THR A 272 -25.30 14.83 -6.34
CA THR A 272 -23.90 14.49 -6.04
C THR A 272 -23.54 13.06 -6.41
N ASP A 273 -24.52 12.17 -6.36
CA ASP A 273 -24.36 10.73 -6.61
C ASP A 273 -24.30 10.39 -8.10
N GLY A 274 -23.48 9.39 -8.47
CA GLY A 274 -23.30 8.98 -9.86
C GLY A 274 -24.53 8.31 -10.47
N ASP A 275 -25.16 7.40 -9.72
CA ASP A 275 -26.32 6.63 -10.18
C ASP A 275 -27.56 7.54 -10.29
N GLU A 276 -27.70 8.48 -9.35
CA GLU A 276 -28.75 9.51 -9.42
C GLU A 276 -28.60 10.39 -10.68
N ARG A 277 -27.37 10.81 -11.00
CA ARG A 277 -27.09 11.60 -12.21
C ARG A 277 -27.38 10.83 -13.48
N PHE A 278 -27.00 9.56 -13.52
CA PHE A 278 -27.31 8.69 -14.66
C PHE A 278 -28.84 8.55 -14.84
N SER A 279 -29.56 8.31 -13.74
CA SER A 279 -31.02 8.23 -13.73
C SER A 279 -31.69 9.55 -14.15
N PHE A 280 -31.10 10.70 -13.80
CA PHE A 280 -31.56 12.01 -14.25
C PHE A 280 -31.40 12.17 -15.77
N VAL A 281 -30.23 11.83 -16.31
CA VAL A 281 -29.95 11.90 -17.76
C VAL A 281 -30.92 11.02 -18.54
N GLN A 282 -31.14 9.79 -18.08
CA GLN A 282 -32.06 8.86 -18.73
C GLN A 282 -33.51 9.39 -18.72
N ARG A 283 -33.99 9.89 -17.58
CA ARG A 283 -35.36 10.43 -17.45
C ARG A 283 -35.60 11.68 -18.28
N ASN A 284 -34.58 12.53 -18.45
CA ASN A 284 -34.69 13.76 -19.23
C ASN A 284 -34.34 13.57 -20.72
N GLY A 285 -34.10 12.33 -21.17
CA GLY A 285 -33.79 12.05 -22.58
C GLY A 285 -32.46 12.63 -23.06
N LEU A 286 -31.51 12.86 -22.15
CA LEU A 286 -30.20 13.42 -22.47
C LEU A 286 -29.23 12.32 -22.91
N CYS A 287 -28.30 12.64 -23.82
CA CYS A 287 -27.28 11.69 -24.23
C CYS A 287 -26.26 11.45 -23.12
N GLN A 288 -26.01 10.19 -22.76
CA GLN A 288 -25.06 9.81 -21.72
C GLN A 288 -23.61 10.22 -21.99
N HIS A 289 -23.25 10.49 -23.25
CA HIS A 289 -21.88 10.83 -23.64
C HIS A 289 -21.61 12.35 -23.74
N CYS A 290 -22.63 13.16 -24.03
CA CYS A 290 -22.46 14.62 -24.22
C CYS A 290 -23.41 15.49 -23.37
N LEU A 291 -24.37 14.89 -22.67
CA LEU A 291 -25.36 15.55 -21.81
C LEU A 291 -26.30 16.53 -22.55
N ARG A 292 -26.41 16.42 -23.87
CA ARG A 292 -27.36 17.21 -24.69
C ARG A 292 -28.53 16.35 -25.14
N ASP A 293 -29.67 17.00 -25.33
CA ASP A 293 -30.93 16.47 -25.87
C ASP A 293 -30.93 16.42 -27.41
N ASP A 294 -30.22 17.33 -28.07
CA ASP A 294 -30.11 17.44 -29.53
C ASP A 294 -29.15 16.44 -30.20
N CYS A 295 -28.73 15.39 -29.48
CA CYS A 295 -27.69 14.51 -29.93
C CYS A 295 -28.20 13.39 -30.85
N ALA A 296 -27.61 13.27 -32.05
CA ALA A 296 -27.87 12.13 -32.93
C ALA A 296 -27.32 10.82 -32.30
N PRO A 297 -28.16 9.78 -32.07
CA PRO A 297 -27.78 8.58 -31.30
C PRO A 297 -26.52 7.87 -31.83
N ASN A 298 -26.36 7.79 -33.15
CA ASN A 298 -25.28 7.05 -33.79
C ASN A 298 -24.07 7.91 -34.19
N ARG A 299 -24.06 9.21 -33.85
CA ARG A 299 -23.00 10.16 -34.22
C ARG A 299 -22.63 11.12 -33.10
N CYS A 300 -22.76 10.69 -31.84
CA CYS A 300 -22.31 11.50 -30.72
C CYS A 300 -20.78 11.62 -30.73
N SER A 301 -20.25 12.83 -30.84
CA SER A 301 -18.80 13.08 -30.72
C SER A 301 -18.24 12.74 -29.34
N GLY A 302 -19.11 12.69 -28.32
CA GLY A 302 -18.77 12.25 -26.97
C GLY A 302 -18.51 10.75 -26.84
N SER A 303 -19.07 9.91 -27.74
CA SER A 303 -18.94 8.45 -27.65
C SER A 303 -17.49 7.95 -27.73
N ARG A 304 -16.62 8.69 -28.42
CA ARG A 304 -15.19 8.36 -28.55
C ARG A 304 -14.36 8.83 -27.35
N LYS A 305 -14.92 9.66 -26.48
CA LYS A 305 -14.19 10.21 -25.33
C LYS A 305 -14.32 9.24 -24.16
N GLN A 306 -13.18 8.82 -23.62
CA GLN A 306 -13.15 8.00 -22.43
C GLN A 306 -13.46 8.85 -21.19
N CYS A 307 -14.14 8.23 -20.22
CA CYS A 307 -14.37 8.82 -18.91
C CYS A 307 -13.04 8.96 -18.16
N TRP A 308 -12.75 10.16 -17.66
CA TRP A 308 -11.51 10.44 -16.93
C TRP A 308 -11.37 9.59 -15.67
N TYR A 309 -12.46 9.42 -14.91
CA TYR A 309 -12.46 8.62 -13.68
C TYR A 309 -12.21 7.13 -13.97
N CYS A 310 -12.89 6.56 -14.97
CA CYS A 310 -12.66 5.17 -15.39
C CYS A 310 -11.23 4.97 -15.89
N ASN A 311 -10.70 5.91 -16.68
CA ASN A 311 -9.34 5.80 -17.19
C ASN A 311 -8.27 5.80 -16.09
N ILE A 312 -8.53 6.47 -14.96
CA ILE A 312 -7.61 6.44 -13.81
C ILE A 312 -7.58 5.05 -13.16
N VAL A 313 -8.73 4.40 -13.04
CA VAL A 313 -8.84 3.11 -12.34
C VAL A 313 -8.64 1.90 -13.24
N ALA A 314 -8.68 2.07 -14.57
CA ALA A 314 -8.58 0.99 -15.55
C ALA A 314 -7.29 0.17 -15.47
N GLU A 315 -6.18 0.78 -15.07
CA GLU A 315 -4.88 0.09 -14.94
C GLU A 315 -4.54 -0.22 -13.47
N THR A 316 -5.56 -0.38 -12.61
CA THR A 316 -5.40 -0.62 -11.17
C THR A 316 -6.26 -1.79 -10.72
N VAL A 317 -6.08 -2.24 -9.47
CA VAL A 317 -6.94 -3.24 -8.83
C VAL A 317 -8.40 -2.80 -8.64
N LEU A 318 -8.74 -1.57 -9.01
CA LEU A 318 -10.07 -0.99 -8.97
C LEU A 318 -10.79 -1.02 -10.32
N ASP A 319 -10.26 -1.72 -11.31
CA ASP A 319 -10.87 -1.92 -12.63
C ASP A 319 -12.32 -2.45 -12.54
N PHE A 320 -12.61 -3.28 -11.53
CA PHE A 320 -13.96 -3.80 -11.24
C PHE A 320 -15.00 -2.70 -10.93
N LEU A 321 -14.56 -1.46 -10.70
CA LEU A 321 -15.45 -0.31 -10.52
C LEU A 321 -15.98 0.25 -11.84
N ILE A 322 -15.35 -0.06 -12.97
CA ILE A 322 -15.72 0.45 -14.29
C ILE A 322 -17.05 -0.16 -14.74
N CYS A 323 -17.96 0.68 -15.20
CA CYS A 323 -19.25 0.26 -15.75
C CYS A 323 -19.07 -0.25 -17.18
N ASP A 324 -19.82 -1.30 -17.54
CA ASP A 324 -19.86 -1.87 -18.91
C ASP A 324 -20.96 -1.20 -19.76
N ASP A 325 -20.98 0.13 -19.77
CA ASP A 325 -22.03 0.95 -20.41
C ASP A 325 -21.65 1.43 -21.82
N GLY A 326 -20.56 0.90 -22.39
CA GLY A 326 -20.00 1.37 -23.65
C GLY A 326 -19.41 2.79 -23.58
N GLY A 327 -19.24 3.33 -22.37
CA GLY A 327 -18.70 4.65 -22.09
C GLY A 327 -19.76 5.67 -21.68
N HIS A 328 -19.35 6.64 -20.87
CA HIS A 328 -20.22 7.70 -20.36
C HIS A 328 -19.47 9.03 -20.19
N HIS A 329 -20.22 10.10 -20.08
CA HIS A 329 -19.69 11.40 -19.70
C HIS A 329 -19.20 11.37 -18.25
N ARG A 330 -18.03 11.94 -17.96
CA ARG A 330 -17.40 11.92 -16.61
C ARG A 330 -18.34 12.31 -15.46
N ALA A 331 -19.26 13.23 -15.73
CA ALA A 331 -20.23 13.72 -14.75
C ALA A 331 -21.20 12.65 -14.25
N LEU A 332 -21.36 11.55 -15.00
CA LEU A 332 -22.22 10.41 -14.66
C LEU A 332 -21.44 9.26 -14.01
N CYS A 333 -20.11 9.36 -13.93
CA CYS A 333 -19.31 8.26 -13.44
C CYS A 333 -19.58 8.01 -11.95
N ASN A 334 -19.73 6.73 -11.59
CA ASN A 334 -19.95 6.29 -10.21
C ASN A 334 -18.67 5.92 -9.47
N VAL A 335 -17.51 5.88 -10.15
CA VAL A 335 -16.20 5.58 -9.55
C VAL A 335 -15.92 6.46 -8.32
N PRO A 336 -16.13 7.79 -8.33
CA PRO A 336 -15.89 8.64 -7.16
C PRO A 336 -16.76 8.30 -5.94
N ASN A 337 -17.93 7.71 -6.16
CA ASN A 337 -18.90 7.32 -5.14
C ASN A 337 -18.73 5.85 -4.68
N SER A 338 -17.80 5.10 -5.28
CA SER A 338 -17.70 3.65 -5.12
C SER A 338 -16.91 3.19 -3.88
N LYS A 339 -16.71 4.03 -2.86
CA LYS A 339 -15.98 3.65 -1.64
C LYS A 339 -16.56 2.43 -0.95
N ASP A 340 -17.89 2.30 -0.96
CA ASP A 340 -18.58 1.17 -0.34
C ASP A 340 -18.34 -0.13 -1.11
N ARG A 341 -18.31 -0.08 -2.45
CA ARG A 341 -17.99 -1.24 -3.30
C ARG A 341 -16.58 -1.78 -3.04
N ILE A 342 -15.62 -0.89 -2.79
CA ILE A 342 -14.24 -1.28 -2.42
C ILE A 342 -14.24 -1.93 -1.04
N THR A 343 -14.95 -1.33 -0.07
CA THR A 343 -15.07 -1.86 1.30
C THR A 343 -15.70 -3.25 1.31
N GLU A 344 -16.75 -3.46 0.53
CA GLU A 344 -17.39 -4.76 0.31
C GLU A 344 -16.43 -5.78 -0.32
N ARG A 345 -15.61 -5.36 -1.30
CA ARG A 345 -14.61 -6.22 -1.92
C ARG A 345 -13.51 -6.61 -0.93
N ILE A 346 -13.02 -5.67 -0.12
CA ILE A 346 -12.05 -5.95 0.97
C ILE A 346 -12.63 -7.00 1.93
N LYS A 347 -13.90 -6.85 2.34
CA LYS A 347 -14.56 -7.81 3.23
C LYS A 347 -14.57 -9.22 2.64
N ARG A 348 -14.97 -9.37 1.38
CA ARG A 348 -14.97 -10.68 0.68
C ARG A 348 -13.59 -11.32 0.62
N VAL A 349 -12.57 -10.55 0.26
CA VAL A 349 -11.19 -11.07 0.17
C VAL A 349 -10.66 -11.45 1.56
N LYS A 350 -11.04 -10.72 2.63
CA LYS A 350 -10.71 -11.10 4.00
C LYS A 350 -11.34 -12.44 4.40
N GLU A 351 -12.62 -12.64 4.09
CA GLU A 351 -13.33 -13.90 4.36
C GLU A 351 -12.67 -15.08 3.62
N GLU A 352 -12.32 -14.87 2.35
CA GLU A 352 -11.61 -15.84 1.51
C GLU A 352 -10.22 -16.19 2.08
N LEU A 353 -9.46 -15.17 2.53
CA LEU A 353 -8.17 -15.35 3.17
C LEU A 353 -8.28 -16.13 4.50
N SER A 354 -9.28 -15.80 5.33
CA SER A 354 -9.54 -16.52 6.58
C SER A 354 -9.88 -17.99 6.32
N HIS A 355 -10.69 -18.27 5.30
CA HIS A 355 -11.02 -19.64 4.91
C HIS A 355 -9.79 -20.40 4.39
N ALA A 356 -9.00 -19.80 3.50
CA ALA A 356 -7.78 -20.42 2.96
C ALA A 356 -6.75 -20.72 4.06
N LYS A 357 -6.59 -19.82 5.04
CA LYS A 357 -5.71 -20.08 6.20
C LYS A 357 -6.27 -21.14 7.15
N GLY A 358 -7.59 -21.19 7.33
CA GLY A 358 -8.26 -22.15 8.21
C GLY A 358 -8.26 -23.59 7.68
N GLN A 359 -8.34 -23.77 6.36
CA GLN A 359 -8.31 -25.10 5.72
C GLN A 359 -6.98 -25.84 5.84
N TYR A 360 -5.90 -25.15 6.22
CA TYR A 360 -4.55 -25.71 6.33
C TYR A 360 -4.20 -26.16 7.76
N VAL A 361 -5.12 -25.98 8.73
CA VAL A 361 -4.94 -26.33 10.14
C VAL A 361 -5.63 -27.66 10.51
N GLN A 362 -6.18 -28.37 9.52
CA GLN A 362 -6.75 -29.72 9.65
C GLN A 362 -5.96 -30.70 8.78
#